data_AF-A0A1F8REH0-F1
#
_entry.id   AF-A0A1F8REH0-F1
#
_cell.length_a   1.000
_cell.length_b   1.000
_cell.length_c   1.000
_cell.angle_alpha   90.00
_cell.angle_beta   90.00
_cell.angle_gamma   90.00
#
_symmetry.space_group_name_H-M   'P 1'
#
loop_
_entity.id
_entity.type
_entity.pdbx_description
1 polymer ?
#
loop_
_entity_poly.entity_id
_entity_poly.type
_entity_poly.pdbx_seq_one_letter_code
_entity_poly.pdbx_strand_id
1 'polypeptide(L)'
;MSIGLVFWFMVLVFALVGSLRGWAKELLVAFSLVLALFVNLLLGKYAQNLLESLRLVDLFWVKAGVFGGLAYFGYLTPRLPWLPGNRFVREHMQDWLLGMVIGAVNGALLFGSLWLFLHQAGYPFVGMEFARQTATDPQVVALMRYMPPMLLGEAWLLVAVAIAFVFVIVIFV
;
A
#
# COMPACT_ATOMS: atom_id res chain seq x y z
N MET A 1 -14.01 16.36 -10.18
CA MET A 1 -13.53 16.19 -8.79
C MET A 1 -12.12 15.63 -8.86
N SER A 2 -11.13 16.25 -8.22
CA SER A 2 -9.72 15.84 -8.33
C SER A 2 -9.52 14.38 -7.90
N ILE A 3 -8.75 13.60 -8.67
CA ILE A 3 -8.36 12.23 -8.30
C ILE A 3 -7.57 12.20 -6.98
N GLY A 4 -6.88 13.30 -6.65
CA GLY A 4 -6.23 13.47 -5.35
C GLY A 4 -7.21 13.52 -4.17
N LEU A 5 -8.43 14.04 -4.38
CA LEU A 5 -9.47 14.02 -3.36
C LEU A 5 -9.92 12.58 -3.07
N VAL A 6 -10.08 11.77 -4.13
CA VAL A 6 -10.42 10.34 -4.00
C VAL A 6 -9.34 9.60 -3.22
N PHE A 7 -8.07 9.86 -3.51
CA PHE A 7 -6.94 9.30 -2.76
C PHE A 7 -7.03 9.63 -1.26
N TRP A 8 -7.13 10.91 -0.90
CA TRP A 8 -7.21 11.31 0.51
C TRP A 8 -8.46 10.78 1.22
N PHE A 9 -9.58 10.69 0.49
CA PHE A 9 -10.78 10.06 1.01
C PHE A 9 -10.57 8.56 1.31
N MET A 10 -9.90 7.82 0.44
CA MET A 10 -9.55 6.41 0.70
C MET A 10 -8.60 6.26 1.89
N VAL A 11 -7.61 7.15 2.04
CA VAL A 11 -6.72 7.19 3.21
C VAL A 11 -7.52 7.38 4.50
N LEU A 12 -8.48 8.31 4.49
CA LEU A 12 -9.35 8.57 5.65
C LEU A 12 -10.25 7.37 5.98
N VAL A 13 -10.82 6.70 4.97
CA VAL A 13 -11.60 5.48 5.16
C VAL A 13 -10.75 4.39 5.80
N PHE A 14 -9.51 4.20 5.34
CA PHE A 14 -8.61 3.19 5.90
C PHE A 14 -8.13 3.54 7.31
N ALA A 15 -7.98 4.82 7.62
CA ALA A 15 -7.75 5.27 9.00
C ALA A 15 -8.91 4.84 9.92
N LEU A 16 -10.15 5.00 9.47
CA LEU A 16 -11.33 4.55 10.23
C LEU A 16 -11.35 3.03 10.37
N VAL A 17 -11.10 2.28 9.29
CA VAL A 17 -11.03 0.81 9.31
C VAL A 17 -9.97 0.32 10.29
N GLY A 18 -8.77 0.92 10.27
CA GLY A 18 -7.68 0.52 11.15
C GLY A 18 -7.98 0.78 12.62
N SER A 19 -8.69 1.86 12.93
CA SER A 19 -9.12 2.17 14.29
C SER A 19 -10.07 1.10 14.86
N LEU A 20 -10.90 0.49 14.02
CA LEU A 20 -11.83 -0.58 14.40
C LEU A 20 -11.20 -1.98 14.40
N ARG A 21 -10.23 -2.24 13.54
CA ARG A 21 -9.62 -3.58 13.37
C ARG A 21 -8.51 -3.88 14.38
N GLY A 22 -7.84 -2.84 14.87
CA GLY A 22 -6.77 -2.90 15.86
C GLY A 22 -5.38 -2.86 15.23
N TRP A 23 -4.46 -2.19 15.92
CA TRP A 23 -3.12 -1.85 15.42
C TRP A 23 -2.28 -3.06 15.01
N ALA A 24 -2.29 -4.15 15.80
CA ALA A 24 -1.45 -5.31 15.54
C ALA A 24 -1.80 -6.01 14.21
N LYS A 25 -3.10 -6.08 13.87
CA LYS A 25 -3.56 -6.66 12.61
C LYS A 25 -3.24 -5.74 11.43
N GLU A 26 -3.41 -4.44 11.59
CA GLU A 26 -3.04 -3.46 10.56
C GLU A 26 -1.52 -3.40 10.35
N LEU A 27 -0.71 -3.63 11.38
CA LEU A 27 0.74 -3.68 11.25
C LEU A 27 1.19 -4.86 10.36
N LEU A 28 0.56 -6.04 10.52
CA LEU A 28 0.81 -7.19 9.64
C LEU A 28 0.45 -6.90 8.18
N VAL A 29 -0.63 -6.14 7.96
CA VAL A 29 -1.01 -5.68 6.62
C VAL A 29 0.06 -4.75 6.05
N ALA A 30 0.58 -3.82 6.86
CA ALA A 30 1.64 -2.91 6.45
C ALA A 30 2.87 -3.67 5.94
N PHE A 31 3.28 -4.72 6.66
CA PHE A 31 4.38 -5.59 6.22
C PHE A 31 4.08 -6.30 4.91
N SER A 32 2.84 -6.77 4.71
CA SER A 32 2.45 -7.37 3.43
C SER A 32 2.51 -6.36 2.28
N LEU A 33 2.07 -5.13 2.51
CA LEU A 33 2.15 -4.05 1.51
C LEU A 33 3.61 -3.69 1.17
N VAL A 34 4.47 -3.60 2.18
CA VAL A 34 5.91 -3.38 2.00
C VAL A 34 6.54 -4.53 1.21
N LEU A 35 6.24 -5.78 1.57
CA LEU A 35 6.69 -6.96 0.83
C LEU A 35 6.19 -6.94 -0.62
N ALA A 36 4.95 -6.53 -0.84
CA ALA A 36 4.35 -6.42 -2.16
C ALA A 36 5.04 -5.37 -3.05
N LEU A 37 5.43 -4.24 -2.47
CA LEU A 37 6.27 -3.24 -3.16
C LEU A 37 7.66 -3.79 -3.45
N PHE A 38 8.24 -4.54 -2.51
CA PHE A 38 9.54 -5.15 -2.70
C PHE A 38 9.55 -6.17 -3.83
N VAL A 39 8.53 -7.03 -3.91
CA VAL A 39 8.39 -7.97 -5.03
C VAL A 39 8.24 -7.21 -6.36
N ASN A 40 7.49 -6.10 -6.38
CA ASN A 40 7.42 -5.24 -7.57
C ASN A 40 8.79 -4.63 -7.95
N LEU A 41 9.59 -4.20 -6.97
CA LEU A 41 10.96 -3.73 -7.20
C LEU A 41 11.83 -4.85 -7.81
N LEU A 42 11.74 -6.07 -7.27
CA LEU A 42 12.46 -7.22 -7.80
C LEU A 42 12.04 -7.55 -9.24
N LEU A 43 10.74 -7.55 -9.53
CA LEU A 43 10.24 -7.75 -10.90
C LEU A 43 10.79 -6.69 -11.84
N GLY A 44 10.78 -5.42 -11.43
CA GLY A 44 11.35 -4.32 -12.23
C GLY A 44 12.84 -4.47 -12.52
N LYS A 45 13.62 -5.03 -11.58
CA LYS A 45 15.07 -5.20 -11.73
C LYS A 45 15.48 -6.47 -12.46
N TYR A 46 14.87 -7.60 -12.10
CA TYR A 46 15.32 -8.91 -12.55
C TYR A 46 14.49 -9.48 -13.70
N ALA A 47 13.25 -9.00 -13.88
CA ALA A 47 12.39 -9.37 -15.01
C ALA A 47 12.24 -8.23 -16.03
N GLN A 48 13.14 -7.24 -16.02
CA GLN A 48 13.06 -6.04 -16.87
C GLN A 48 12.86 -6.38 -18.35
N ASN A 49 13.64 -7.33 -18.88
CA ASN A 49 13.55 -7.76 -20.28
C ASN A 49 12.15 -8.30 -20.66
N LEU A 50 11.46 -8.96 -19.73
CA LEU A 50 10.11 -9.45 -19.95
C LEU A 50 9.10 -8.29 -19.88
N LEU A 51 9.27 -7.40 -18.91
CA LEU A 51 8.33 -6.29 -18.65
C LEU A 51 8.39 -5.18 -19.69
N GLU A 52 9.56 -4.87 -20.27
CA GLU A 52 9.72 -3.81 -21.27
C GLU A 52 9.03 -4.14 -22.60
N SER A 53 8.81 -5.42 -22.88
CA SER A 53 8.07 -5.87 -24.06
C SER A 53 6.55 -5.66 -23.95
N LEU A 54 6.05 -5.38 -22.74
CA LEU A 54 4.62 -5.25 -22.46
C LEU A 54 4.10 -3.86 -22.80
N ARG A 55 2.81 -3.77 -23.14
CA ARG A 55 2.13 -2.48 -23.23
C ARG A 55 2.00 -1.89 -21.83
N LEU A 56 1.92 -0.57 -21.73
CA LEU A 56 1.77 0.15 -20.45
C LEU A 56 0.57 -0.36 -19.62
N VAL A 57 -0.51 -0.75 -20.28
CA VAL A 57 -1.72 -1.30 -19.64
C VAL A 57 -1.47 -2.69 -19.06
N ASP A 58 -0.73 -3.55 -19.77
CA ASP A 58 -0.41 -4.90 -19.31
C ASP A 58 0.56 -4.85 -18.12
N LEU A 59 1.53 -3.93 -18.18
CA LEU A 59 2.46 -3.66 -17.08
C LEU A 59 1.72 -3.16 -15.83
N PHE A 60 0.67 -2.33 -15.98
CA PHE A 60 -0.21 -1.98 -14.87
C PHE A 60 -0.86 -3.21 -14.23
N TRP A 61 -1.45 -4.10 -15.03
CA TRP A 61 -2.11 -5.30 -14.50
C TRP A 61 -1.15 -6.25 -13.80
N VAL A 62 0.07 -6.40 -14.31
CA VAL A 62 1.12 -7.20 -13.64
C VAL A 62 1.46 -6.59 -12.28
N LYS A 63 1.78 -5.29 -12.23
CA LYS A 63 2.15 -4.60 -10.98
C LYS A 63 1.01 -4.59 -9.97
N ALA A 64 -0.19 -4.21 -10.41
CA ALA A 64 -1.39 -4.14 -9.59
C ALA A 64 -1.85 -5.54 -9.14
N GLY A 65 -1.72 -6.57 -9.98
CA GLY A 65 -2.08 -7.94 -9.66
C GLY A 65 -1.16 -8.54 -8.59
N VAL A 66 0.16 -8.41 -8.76
CA VAL A 66 1.13 -8.84 -7.74
C VAL A 66 0.96 -8.07 -6.45
N PHE A 67 0.83 -6.74 -6.55
CA PHE A 67 0.66 -5.89 -5.38
C PHE A 67 -0.64 -6.18 -4.63
N GLY A 68 -1.75 -6.23 -5.36
CA GLY A 68 -3.08 -6.50 -4.83
C GLY A 68 -3.23 -7.91 -4.28
N GLY A 69 -2.62 -8.92 -4.93
CA GLY A 69 -2.63 -10.30 -4.45
C GLY A 69 -1.93 -10.44 -3.09
N LEU A 70 -0.75 -9.84 -2.94
CA LEU A 70 -0.03 -9.84 -1.67
C LEU A 70 -0.73 -8.97 -0.60
N ALA A 71 -1.24 -7.80 -0.99
CA ALA A 71 -2.07 -6.97 -0.10
C ALA A 71 -3.27 -7.76 0.44
N TYR A 72 -3.96 -8.49 -0.44
CA TYR A 72 -5.10 -9.33 -0.08
C TYR A 72 -4.71 -10.39 0.95
N PHE A 73 -3.58 -11.10 0.77
CA PHE A 73 -3.10 -12.05 1.78
C PHE A 73 -2.77 -11.39 3.13
N GLY A 74 -2.28 -10.15 3.14
CA GLY A 74 -2.09 -9.39 4.38
C GLY A 74 -3.41 -9.09 5.11
N TYR A 75 -4.47 -8.80 4.35
CA TYR A 75 -5.82 -8.61 4.89
C TYR A 75 -6.51 -9.92 5.29
N LEU A 76 -6.19 -11.03 4.63
CA LEU A 76 -6.54 -12.38 5.05
C LEU A 76 -5.72 -12.81 6.28
N THR A 77 -5.78 -12.06 7.37
CA THR A 77 -5.19 -12.50 8.64
C THR A 77 -6.02 -13.69 9.12
N PRO A 78 -5.45 -14.92 9.16
CA PRO A 78 -6.15 -16.06 9.75
C PRO A 78 -6.48 -15.70 11.21
N ARG A 79 -7.49 -16.33 11.80
CA ARG A 79 -7.78 -16.18 13.24
C ARG A 79 -6.63 -16.82 14.04
N LEU A 80 -5.52 -16.10 14.18
CA LEU A 80 -4.32 -16.53 14.91
C LEU A 80 -4.62 -16.39 16.41
N PRO A 81 -4.64 -17.49 17.19
CA PRO A 81 -5.04 -17.48 18.60
C PRO A 81 -4.14 -16.64 19.53
N TRP A 82 -2.92 -16.33 19.10
CA TRP A 82 -1.91 -15.59 19.88
C TRP A 82 -1.92 -14.07 19.65
N LEU A 83 -2.69 -13.57 18.68
CA LEU A 83 -2.96 -12.13 18.61
C LEU A 83 -3.87 -11.80 19.80
N PRO A 84 -3.48 -10.91 20.73
CA PRO A 84 -4.24 -10.64 21.94
C PRO A 84 -5.67 -10.22 21.60
N GLY A 85 -6.59 -11.17 21.74
CA GLY A 85 -8.02 -10.94 21.64
C GLY A 85 -8.49 -10.28 22.93
N ASN A 86 -8.72 -8.97 22.87
CA ASN A 86 -9.67 -8.28 23.73
C ASN A 86 -9.46 -8.35 25.26
N ARG A 87 -8.22 -8.48 25.77
CA ARG A 87 -7.95 -8.53 27.23
C ARG A 87 -7.20 -7.32 27.82
N PHE A 88 -7.36 -6.12 27.29
CA PHE A 88 -6.87 -4.89 27.92
C PHE A 88 -7.95 -3.80 27.95
N VAL A 89 -8.87 -3.90 28.92
CA VAL A 89 -10.05 -3.03 29.07
C VAL A 89 -9.71 -1.64 29.65
N ARG A 90 -8.43 -1.23 29.65
CA ARG A 90 -7.99 0.12 30.06
C ARG A 90 -7.08 0.86 29.07
N GLU A 91 -6.62 0.23 27.98
CA GLU A 91 -5.76 0.85 26.95
C GLU A 91 -6.51 1.23 25.65
N HIS A 92 -7.84 1.19 25.67
CA HIS A 92 -8.70 1.20 24.47
C HIS A 92 -8.49 2.40 23.53
N MET A 93 -8.17 3.58 24.09
CA MET A 93 -8.00 4.79 23.28
C MET A 93 -6.65 4.83 22.55
N GLN A 94 -5.58 4.32 23.18
CA GLN A 94 -4.25 4.25 22.56
C GLN A 94 -4.25 3.22 21.43
N ASP A 95 -4.81 2.04 21.66
CA ASP A 95 -4.90 0.99 20.64
C ASP A 95 -5.73 1.43 19.42
N TRP A 96 -6.81 2.18 19.66
CA TRP A 96 -7.65 2.76 18.62
C TRP A 96 -6.91 3.83 17.81
N LEU A 97 -6.18 4.73 18.48
CA LEU A 97 -5.36 5.75 17.82
C LEU A 97 -4.23 5.14 16.99
N LEU A 98 -3.52 4.14 17.53
CA LEU A 98 -2.48 3.43 16.79
C LEU A 98 -3.06 2.70 15.58
N GLY A 99 -4.21 2.04 15.75
CA GLY A 99 -4.94 1.41 14.65
C GLY A 99 -5.31 2.43 13.57
N MET A 100 -5.76 3.62 13.96
CA MET A 100 -6.08 4.70 13.02
C MET A 100 -4.87 5.14 12.21
N VAL A 101 -3.74 5.40 12.87
CA VAL A 101 -2.51 5.86 12.20
C VAL A 101 -1.99 4.79 11.24
N ILE A 102 -1.88 3.54 11.69
CA ILE A 102 -1.40 2.44 10.84
C ILE A 102 -2.38 2.19 9.70
N GLY A 103 -3.69 2.27 9.96
CA GLY A 103 -4.73 2.20 8.93
C GLY A 103 -4.56 3.29 7.87
N ALA A 104 -4.32 4.54 8.27
CA ALA A 104 -4.05 5.64 7.34
C ALA A 104 -2.80 5.37 6.49
N VAL A 105 -1.73 4.89 7.12
CA VAL A 105 -0.49 4.47 6.43
C VAL A 105 -0.79 3.35 5.42
N ASN A 106 -1.55 2.33 5.81
CA ASN A 106 -1.95 1.24 4.91
C ASN A 106 -2.79 1.73 3.74
N GLY A 107 -3.74 2.65 3.98
CA GLY A 107 -4.52 3.29 2.93
C GLY A 107 -3.64 4.06 1.96
N ALA A 108 -2.69 4.84 2.47
CA ALA A 108 -1.73 5.58 1.64
C ALA A 108 -0.81 4.64 0.85
N LEU A 109 -0.29 3.58 1.48
CA LEU A 109 0.52 2.53 0.85
C LEU A 109 -0.27 1.85 -0.28
N LEU A 110 -1.49 1.40 -0.01
CA LEU A 110 -2.32 0.65 -0.95
C LEU A 110 -2.77 1.52 -2.12
N PHE A 111 -3.53 2.57 -1.84
CA PHE A 111 -4.12 3.40 -2.90
C PHE A 111 -3.09 4.30 -3.56
N GLY A 112 -2.06 4.75 -2.85
CA GLY A 112 -0.99 5.55 -3.43
C GLY A 112 -0.15 4.75 -4.42
N SER A 113 0.14 3.49 -4.11
CA SER A 113 0.87 2.60 -5.04
C SER A 113 0.01 2.25 -6.26
N LEU A 114 -1.26 1.87 -6.05
CA LEU A 114 -2.18 1.58 -7.15
C LEU A 114 -2.38 2.79 -8.06
N TRP A 115 -2.53 3.99 -7.47
CA TRP A 115 -2.67 5.22 -8.24
C TRP A 115 -1.39 5.56 -8.99
N LEU A 116 -0.21 5.36 -8.40
CA LEU A 116 1.05 5.54 -9.10
C LEU A 116 1.18 4.58 -10.30
N PHE A 117 0.81 3.32 -10.15
CA PHE A 117 0.82 2.36 -11.27
C PHE A 117 -0.14 2.80 -12.38
N LEU A 118 -1.31 3.30 -12.01
CA LEU A 118 -2.30 3.82 -12.95
C LEU A 118 -1.80 5.07 -13.69
N HIS A 119 -1.12 5.96 -12.97
CA HIS A 119 -0.50 7.17 -13.53
C HIS A 119 0.62 6.81 -14.52
N GLN A 120 1.48 5.85 -14.18
CA GLN A 120 2.52 5.34 -15.08
C GLN A 120 1.94 4.70 -16.35
N ALA A 121 0.73 4.13 -16.27
CA ALA A 121 0.03 3.58 -17.42
C ALA A 121 -0.75 4.62 -18.25
N GLY A 122 -0.73 5.89 -17.84
CA GLY A 122 -1.40 6.98 -18.57
C GLY A 122 -2.93 6.96 -18.46
N TYR A 123 -3.49 6.37 -17.39
CA TYR A 123 -4.92 6.24 -17.15
C TYR A 123 -5.68 5.60 -18.35
N PRO A 124 -5.41 4.31 -18.64
CA PRO A 124 -5.80 3.68 -19.90
C PRO A 124 -7.29 3.26 -19.98
N PHE A 125 -8.06 3.43 -18.90
CA PHE A 125 -9.43 2.94 -18.82
C PHE A 125 -10.45 3.98 -19.31
N VAL A 126 -11.52 3.48 -19.93
CA VAL A 126 -12.67 4.31 -20.35
C VAL A 126 -13.32 4.97 -19.13
N GLY A 127 -13.68 6.24 -19.23
CA GLY A 127 -14.25 7.02 -18.12
C GLY A 127 -13.20 7.72 -17.23
N MET A 128 -11.91 7.60 -17.55
CA MET A 128 -10.81 8.32 -16.88
C MET A 128 -10.35 9.58 -17.64
N GLU A 129 -11.18 10.15 -18.53
CA GLU A 129 -10.84 11.38 -19.26
C GLU A 129 -10.44 12.51 -18.30
N PHE A 130 -11.17 12.66 -17.19
CA PHE A 130 -10.87 13.65 -16.17
C PHE A 130 -9.49 13.44 -15.50
N ALA A 131 -9.13 12.18 -15.22
CA ALA A 131 -7.83 11.86 -14.64
C ALA A 131 -6.68 12.09 -15.64
N ARG A 132 -6.92 11.85 -16.93
CA ARG A 132 -5.95 12.19 -18.01
C ARG A 132 -5.75 13.69 -18.14
N GLN A 133 -6.82 14.48 -18.09
CA GLN A 133 -6.74 15.95 -18.19
C GLN A 133 -6.03 16.58 -17.00
N THR A 134 -6.15 15.99 -15.81
CA THR A 134 -5.51 16.48 -14.58
C THR A 134 -4.15 15.82 -14.30
N ALA A 135 -3.71 14.87 -15.13
CA ALA A 135 -2.46 14.13 -14.95
C ALA A 135 -1.22 15.03 -14.96
N THR A 136 -1.25 16.11 -15.74
CA THR A 136 -0.17 17.08 -15.91
C THR A 136 -0.30 18.30 -15.01
N ASP A 137 -1.35 18.36 -14.18
CA ASP A 137 -1.52 19.42 -13.19
C ASP A 137 -0.30 19.42 -12.23
N PRO A 138 0.38 20.56 -12.03
CA PRO A 138 1.52 20.65 -11.11
C PRO A 138 1.25 20.06 -9.72
N GLN A 139 0.02 20.17 -9.21
CA GLN A 139 -0.35 19.61 -7.90
C GLN A 139 -0.34 18.08 -7.91
N VAL A 140 -0.86 17.47 -8.99
CA VAL A 140 -0.90 16.02 -9.15
C VAL A 140 0.52 15.48 -9.35
N VAL A 141 1.31 16.12 -10.20
CA VAL A 141 2.72 15.74 -10.45
C VAL A 141 3.56 15.86 -9.17
N ALA A 142 3.35 16.91 -8.38
CA ALA A 142 4.01 17.06 -7.08
C ALA A 142 3.63 15.90 -6.14
N LEU A 143 2.35 15.54 -6.07
CA LEU A 143 1.86 14.45 -5.23
C LEU A 143 2.44 13.09 -5.64
N MET A 144 2.64 12.84 -6.95
CA MET A 144 3.22 11.58 -7.43
C MET A 144 4.60 11.30 -6.83
N ARG A 145 5.42 12.34 -6.59
CA ARG A 145 6.74 12.21 -5.96
C ARG A 145 6.66 11.71 -4.52
N TYR A 146 5.53 11.97 -3.86
CA TYR A 146 5.26 11.53 -2.51
C TYR A 146 4.44 10.22 -2.47
N MET A 147 4.28 9.53 -3.60
CA MET A 147 3.62 8.22 -3.60
C MET A 147 4.55 7.16 -3.00
N PRO A 148 4.01 6.17 -2.27
CA PRO A 148 4.81 5.22 -1.49
C PRO A 148 5.96 4.53 -2.24
N PRO A 149 5.76 4.04 -3.48
CA PRO A 149 6.86 3.40 -4.22
C PRO A 149 8.00 4.38 -4.55
N MET A 150 7.69 5.66 -4.74
CA MET A 150 8.69 6.71 -5.00
C MET A 150 9.33 7.23 -3.71
N LEU A 151 8.56 7.37 -2.64
CA LEU A 151 9.05 7.82 -1.33
C LEU A 151 10.05 6.85 -0.71
N LEU A 152 9.73 5.56 -0.71
CA LEU A 152 10.61 4.55 -0.14
C LEU A 152 11.86 4.37 -1.02
N GLY A 153 11.69 4.48 -2.34
CA GLY A 153 12.76 4.14 -3.28
C GLY A 153 13.29 2.73 -3.03
N GLU A 154 14.47 2.44 -3.53
CA GLU A 154 15.08 1.13 -3.33
C GLU A 154 15.62 0.94 -1.90
N ALA A 155 16.44 1.89 -1.43
CA ALA A 155 17.17 1.75 -0.18
C ALA A 155 16.23 1.62 1.04
N TRP A 156 15.23 2.52 1.17
CA TRP A 156 14.33 2.46 2.30
C TRP A 156 13.34 1.30 2.22
N LEU A 157 13.02 0.82 1.01
CA LEU A 157 12.20 -0.37 0.86
C LEU A 157 12.93 -1.62 1.37
N LEU A 158 14.23 -1.77 1.06
CA LEU A 158 15.05 -2.85 1.61
C LEU A 158 15.12 -2.80 3.13
N VAL A 159 15.32 -1.60 3.70
CA VAL A 159 15.30 -1.40 5.15
C VAL A 159 13.93 -1.74 5.75
N ALA A 160 12.84 -1.28 5.14
CA ALA A 160 11.48 -1.55 5.60
C ALA A 160 11.16 -3.06 5.58
N VAL A 161 11.61 -3.77 4.54
CA VAL A 161 11.49 -5.23 4.44
C VAL A 161 12.30 -5.93 5.54
N ALA A 162 13.55 -5.51 5.76
CA ALA A 162 14.38 -6.08 6.83
C ALA A 162 13.75 -5.90 8.20
N ILE A 163 13.22 -4.70 8.50
CA ILE A 163 12.49 -4.40 9.73
C ILE A 163 11.24 -5.29 9.84
N ALA A 164 10.47 -5.43 8.77
CA ALA A 164 9.28 -6.28 8.75
C ALA A 164 9.64 -7.75 9.06
N PHE A 165 10.70 -8.28 8.47
CA PHE A 165 11.15 -9.65 8.74
C PHE A 165 11.65 -9.83 10.18
N VAL A 166 12.47 -8.91 10.70
CA VAL A 166 12.93 -8.96 12.10
C VAL A 166 11.74 -8.98 13.04
N PHE A 167 10.76 -8.10 12.82
CA PHE A 167 9.58 -8.02 13.64
C PHE A 167 8.74 -9.31 13.60
N VAL A 168 8.53 -9.87 12.40
CA VAL A 168 7.83 -11.15 12.24
C VAL A 168 8.61 -12.27 12.94
N ILE A 169 9.93 -12.35 12.81
CA ILE A 169 10.72 -13.37 13.50
C ILE A 169 10.55 -13.25 15.02
N VAL A 170 10.71 -12.05 15.58
CA VAL A 170 10.62 -11.81 17.04
C VAL A 170 9.24 -12.16 17.61
N ILE A 171 8.16 -11.99 16.83
CA ILE A 171 6.81 -12.30 17.30
C ILE A 171 6.46 -13.78 17.18
N PHE A 172 7.00 -14.48 16.18
CA PHE A 172 6.61 -15.84 15.85
C PHE A 172 7.58 -16.93 16.33
N VAL A 173 8.84 -16.56 16.63
CA VAL A 173 9.90 -17.45 17.12
C VAL A 173 10.17 -17.18 18.59
#